data_AF-M7WQ92-F1
#
_entry.id   AF-M7WQ92-F1
#
_cell.length_a   1.000
_cell.length_b   1.000
_cell.length_c   1.000
_cell.angle_alpha   90.00
_cell.angle_beta   90.00
_cell.angle_gamma   90.00
#
_symmetry.space_group_name_H-M   'P 1'
#
loop_
_entity.id
_entity.type
_entity.pdbx_description
1 polymer ?
#
loop_
_entity_poly.entity_id
_entity_poly.type
_entity_poly.pdbx_seq_one_letter_code
_entity_poly.pdbx_strand_id
1 'polypeptide(L)'
;MLPNTANKKRDVMKKETEKLIESPKNPCLFSRIFSLNFDNPYNLIEPYFLHQLLFSSKSKLYLFDCRYDYEYEGGHIYSAVPCPSKNELETLFFIKKQVNVIIVFHCEYSQNRGPNQWLLFRQLDREKNKDQYPLIWYPDVFVLNGGYRYFYHLFPECCGGYIRMEDRPFDTSDKSKPPVKISCCRRLRKKPIFECSPIISTRRVKTM
;
A
#
# COMPACT_ATOMS: atom_id res chain seq x y z
N MET A 1 10.95 -55.98 29.73
CA MET A 1 11.44 -54.59 29.59
C MET A 1 10.64 -53.91 28.48
N LEU A 2 9.67 -53.07 28.85
CA LEU A 2 8.85 -52.34 27.87
C LEU A 2 9.52 -51.00 27.57
N PRO A 3 9.69 -50.60 26.29
CA PRO A 3 10.38 -49.37 25.96
C PRO A 3 9.51 -48.14 26.33
N ASN A 4 10.14 -47.20 27.03
CA ASN A 4 9.58 -45.95 27.53
C ASN A 4 8.95 -45.11 26.39
N THR A 5 7.62 -45.06 26.37
CA THR A 5 6.77 -44.23 25.49
C THR A 5 6.96 -42.72 25.70
N ALA A 6 7.65 -42.31 26.77
CA ALA A 6 7.91 -40.92 27.12
C ALA A 6 8.95 -40.23 26.20
N ASN A 7 9.93 -40.97 25.65
CA ASN A 7 10.93 -40.37 24.76
C ASN A 7 10.35 -40.03 23.38
N LYS A 8 9.41 -40.85 22.89
CA LYS A 8 8.78 -40.62 21.58
C LYS A 8 7.91 -39.35 21.56
N LYS A 9 7.30 -38.97 22.68
CA LYS A 9 6.50 -37.72 22.78
C LYS A 9 7.38 -36.45 22.79
N ARG A 10 8.56 -36.51 23.41
CA ARG A 10 9.50 -35.36 23.45
C ARG A 10 10.12 -35.07 22.07
N ASP A 11 10.42 -36.12 21.31
CA ASP A 11 10.97 -35.98 19.96
C ASP A 11 9.94 -35.48 18.93
N VAL A 12 8.65 -35.81 19.12
CA VAL A 12 7.55 -35.28 18.30
C VAL A 12 7.31 -33.80 18.61
N MET A 13 7.28 -33.40 19.90
CA MET A 13 7.16 -31.99 20.27
C MET A 13 8.36 -31.16 19.79
N LYS A 14 9.59 -31.68 19.84
CA LYS A 14 10.77 -30.99 19.30
C LYS A 14 10.67 -30.76 17.78
N LYS A 15 10.22 -31.76 17.02
CA LYS A 15 9.98 -31.65 15.57
C LYS A 15 8.83 -30.69 15.23
N GLU A 16 7.80 -30.60 16.07
CA GLU A 16 6.71 -29.62 15.91
C GLU A 16 7.18 -28.19 16.25
N THR A 17 8.03 -28.01 17.27
CA THR A 17 8.61 -26.70 17.60
C THR A 17 9.66 -26.24 16.59
N GLU A 18 10.41 -27.14 15.95
CA GLU A 18 11.36 -26.79 14.88
C GLU A 18 10.64 -26.40 13.57
N LYS A 19 9.45 -26.95 13.30
CA LYS A 19 8.60 -26.53 12.17
C LYS A 19 8.05 -25.10 12.30
N LEU A 20 8.04 -24.53 13.51
CA LEU A 20 7.57 -23.17 13.78
C LEU A 20 8.68 -22.11 13.68
N ILE A 21 9.93 -22.51 13.39
CA ILE A 21 11.08 -21.62 13.16
C ILE A 21 11.55 -21.73 11.70
N GLU A 22 10.65 -22.01 10.75
CA GLU A 22 10.92 -21.67 9.35
C GLU A 22 10.72 -20.16 9.20
N SER A 23 11.82 -19.44 8.97
CA SER A 23 11.76 -18.02 8.60
C SER A 23 10.72 -17.83 7.49
N PRO A 24 9.83 -16.83 7.57
CA PRO A 24 8.76 -16.67 6.60
C PRO A 24 9.39 -16.65 5.20
N LYS A 25 8.88 -17.50 4.29
CA LYS A 25 9.45 -17.67 2.94
C LYS A 25 9.56 -16.34 2.16
N ASN A 26 8.79 -15.32 2.57
CA ASN A 26 8.92 -13.93 2.15
C ASN A 26 8.89 -13.02 3.39
N PRO A 27 10.04 -12.70 4.02
CA PRO A 27 10.06 -11.71 5.08
C PRO A 27 9.70 -10.35 4.47
N CYS A 28 8.86 -9.57 5.14
CA CYS A 28 8.66 -8.16 4.79
C CYS A 28 10.02 -7.45 4.77
N LEU A 29 10.22 -6.55 3.80
CA LEU A 29 11.44 -5.74 3.70
C LEU A 29 11.71 -4.95 4.99
N PHE A 30 10.65 -4.67 5.74
CA PHE A 30 10.68 -4.04 7.06
C PHE A 30 10.21 -5.05 8.09
N SER A 31 11.12 -5.72 8.78
CA SER A 31 10.88 -6.89 9.65
C SER A 31 9.95 -6.68 10.86
N ARG A 32 9.33 -5.50 11.02
CA ARG A 32 8.30 -5.08 11.99
C ARG A 32 8.66 -3.66 12.39
N ILE A 33 8.15 -2.63 11.72
CA ILE A 33 8.34 -1.28 12.26
C ILE A 33 7.07 -0.68 12.88
N PHE A 34 5.83 -1.09 12.61
CA PHE A 34 4.77 -0.07 12.74
C PHE A 34 3.44 -0.37 13.41
N SER A 35 3.40 -1.13 14.49
CA SER A 35 2.31 -0.87 15.45
C SER A 35 2.70 -1.36 16.84
N LEU A 36 2.75 -0.44 17.81
CA LEU A 36 2.72 -0.78 19.23
C LEU A 36 1.34 -1.33 19.65
N ASN A 37 0.33 -1.20 18.79
CA ASN A 37 -0.99 -1.79 18.98
C ASN A 37 -1.06 -3.13 18.24
N PHE A 38 -0.95 -4.22 19.00
CA PHE A 38 -0.95 -5.60 18.51
C PHE A 38 -2.31 -6.08 17.96
N ASP A 39 -3.37 -5.27 18.06
CA ASP A 39 -4.74 -5.70 17.78
C ASP A 39 -5.23 -5.40 16.35
N ASN A 40 -4.45 -4.68 15.54
CA ASN A 40 -4.87 -4.36 14.18
C ASN A 40 -4.64 -5.57 13.24
N PRO A 41 -5.65 -6.00 12.47
CA PRO A 41 -5.52 -7.16 11.57
C PRO A 41 -4.67 -6.87 10.31
N TYR A 42 -4.11 -5.67 10.20
CA TYR A 42 -3.35 -5.18 9.05
C TYR A 42 -2.05 -4.51 9.48
N ASN A 43 -1.08 -4.52 8.57
CA ASN A 43 0.19 -3.82 8.81
C ASN A 43 -0.06 -2.31 8.71
N LEU A 44 0.42 -1.56 9.70
CA LEU A 44 0.40 -0.10 9.69
C LEU A 44 1.75 0.44 9.19
N ILE A 45 1.78 1.70 8.76
CA ILE A 45 3.00 2.47 8.52
C ILE A 45 2.86 3.84 9.16
N GLU A 46 3.88 4.28 9.91
CA GLU A 46 3.88 5.61 10.51
C GLU A 46 4.16 6.70 9.46
N PRO A 47 3.55 7.90 9.58
CA PRO A 47 3.71 8.99 8.62
C PRO A 47 5.16 9.36 8.34
N TYR A 48 6.01 9.36 9.37
CA TYR A 48 7.44 9.68 9.25
C TYR A 48 8.17 8.75 8.27
N PHE A 49 7.81 7.47 8.26
CA PHE A 49 8.46 6.49 7.39
C PHE A 49 7.89 6.52 5.99
N LEU A 50 6.59 6.79 5.83
CA LEU A 50 6.05 7.11 4.51
C LEU A 50 6.76 8.32 3.92
N HIS A 51 6.98 9.38 4.69
CA HIS A 51 7.74 10.56 4.24
C HIS A 51 9.15 10.18 3.76
N GLN A 52 9.88 9.34 4.49
CA GLN A 52 11.18 8.83 4.03
C GLN A 52 11.08 8.02 2.73
N LEU A 53 10.03 7.19 2.58
CA LEU A 53 9.80 6.39 1.39
C LEU A 53 9.48 7.24 0.15
N LEU A 54 8.80 8.38 0.31
CA LEU A 54 8.50 9.30 -0.80
C LEU A 54 9.76 9.80 -1.53
N PHE A 55 10.86 9.98 -0.80
CA PHE A 55 12.13 10.46 -1.35
C PHE A 55 13.15 9.34 -1.62
N SER A 56 12.79 8.09 -1.31
CA SER A 56 13.65 6.94 -1.54
C SER A 56 13.49 6.40 -2.96
N SER A 57 14.61 6.10 -3.63
CA SER A 57 14.62 5.50 -4.97
C SER A 57 14.80 3.97 -4.97
N LYS A 58 14.90 3.34 -3.80
CA LYS A 58 15.29 1.93 -3.66
C LYS A 58 14.18 0.93 -3.97
N SER A 59 12.93 1.32 -3.74
CA SER A 59 11.76 0.45 -3.86
C SER A 59 10.64 1.17 -4.57
N LYS A 60 9.80 0.42 -5.30
CA LYS A 60 8.67 1.00 -6.02
C LYS A 60 7.50 1.20 -5.07
N LEU A 61 7.19 2.45 -4.74
CA LEU A 61 6.08 2.81 -3.86
C LEU A 61 4.78 2.99 -4.67
N TYR A 62 3.73 2.29 -4.24
CA TYR A 62 2.36 2.51 -4.65
C TYR A 62 1.59 3.11 -3.48
N LEU A 63 1.24 4.39 -3.59
CA LEU A 63 0.47 5.10 -2.58
C LEU A 63 -0.95 5.33 -3.11
N PHE A 64 -1.91 4.63 -2.51
CA PHE A 64 -3.32 4.67 -2.91
C PHE A 64 -4.13 5.52 -1.93
N ASP A 65 -4.74 6.58 -2.46
CA ASP A 65 -5.70 7.41 -1.74
C ASP A 65 -7.12 6.85 -1.95
N CYS A 66 -7.69 6.29 -0.89
CA CYS A 66 -9.03 5.72 -0.89
C CYS A 66 -10.11 6.76 -0.50
N ARG A 67 -9.79 8.05 -0.54
CA ARG A 67 -10.78 9.13 -0.38
C ARG A 67 -11.65 9.30 -1.63
N TYR A 68 -12.70 10.12 -1.53
CA TYR A 68 -13.51 10.49 -2.69
C TYR A 68 -12.75 11.45 -3.61
N ASP A 69 -13.14 11.50 -4.88
CA ASP A 69 -12.44 12.30 -5.90
C ASP A 69 -12.31 13.78 -5.51
N TYR A 70 -13.38 14.39 -4.97
CA TYR A 70 -13.33 15.79 -4.53
C TYR A 70 -12.36 16.03 -3.36
N GLU A 71 -12.18 15.04 -2.46
CA GLU A 71 -11.20 15.12 -1.37
C GLU A 71 -9.77 15.03 -1.92
N TYR A 72 -9.55 14.15 -2.91
CA TYR A 72 -8.26 13.94 -3.57
C TYR A 72 -7.85 15.16 -4.41
N GLU A 73 -8.79 15.71 -5.20
CA GLU A 73 -8.60 16.93 -6.00
C GLU A 73 -8.36 18.16 -5.12
N GLY A 74 -9.00 18.20 -3.95
CA GLY A 74 -8.78 19.21 -2.92
C GLY A 74 -7.39 19.20 -2.27
N GLY A 75 -6.61 18.16 -2.53
CA GLY A 75 -5.24 17.99 -2.07
C GLY A 75 -5.00 16.56 -1.60
N HIS A 76 -3.88 15.99 -2.04
CA HIS A 76 -3.43 14.63 -1.75
C HIS A 76 -1.92 14.62 -1.48
N ILE A 77 -1.41 13.50 -0.97
CA ILE A 77 0.01 13.29 -0.72
C ILE A 77 0.73 13.23 -2.07
N TYR A 78 1.92 13.83 -2.17
CA TYR A 78 2.74 13.74 -3.36
C TYR A 78 2.94 12.28 -3.80
N SER A 79 2.79 12.01 -5.10
CA SER A 79 2.87 10.67 -5.70
C SER A 79 1.74 9.70 -5.32
N ALA A 80 0.75 10.11 -4.51
CA ALA A 80 -0.47 9.32 -4.34
C ALA A 80 -1.28 9.28 -5.63
N VAL A 81 -1.99 8.18 -5.84
CA VAL A 81 -2.96 8.03 -6.93
C VAL A 81 -4.32 7.62 -6.35
N PRO A 82 -5.45 7.94 -7.01
CA PRO A 82 -6.75 7.46 -6.58
C PRO A 82 -6.76 5.94 -6.49
N CYS A 83 -7.44 5.40 -5.48
CA CYS A 83 -7.50 3.97 -5.27
C CYS A 83 -8.20 3.27 -6.45
N PRO A 84 -7.53 2.35 -7.15
CA PRO A 84 -8.12 1.62 -8.27
C PRO A 84 -9.24 0.67 -7.81
N SER A 85 -10.11 0.33 -8.75
CA SER A 85 -11.13 -0.69 -8.58
C SER A 85 -10.53 -2.08 -8.40
N LYS A 86 -11.34 -3.04 -7.94
CA LYS A 86 -10.91 -4.44 -7.76
C LYS A 86 -10.28 -5.03 -9.03
N ASN A 87 -10.93 -4.85 -10.18
CA ASN A 87 -10.47 -5.40 -11.46
C ASN A 87 -9.14 -4.76 -11.89
N GLU A 88 -8.95 -3.47 -11.62
CA GLU A 88 -7.70 -2.77 -11.91
C GLU A 88 -6.56 -3.21 -10.98
N LEU A 89 -6.84 -3.45 -9.70
CA LEU A 89 -5.87 -4.06 -8.77
C LEU A 89 -5.43 -5.44 -9.25
N GLU A 90 -6.39 -6.28 -9.65
CA GLU A 90 -6.11 -7.60 -10.25
C GLU A 90 -5.21 -7.49 -11.48
N THR A 91 -5.55 -6.57 -12.37
CA THR A 91 -4.77 -6.30 -13.59
C THR A 91 -3.36 -5.83 -13.28
N LEU A 92 -3.22 -4.90 -12.33
CA LEU A 92 -1.96 -4.22 -12.01
C LEU A 92 -0.96 -5.11 -11.25
N PHE A 93 -1.45 -5.98 -10.36
CA PHE A 93 -0.60 -6.75 -9.44
C PHE A 93 -0.70 -8.26 -9.62
N PHE A 94 -1.80 -8.80 -10.15
CA PHE A 94 -2.07 -10.23 -10.10
C PHE A 94 -2.10 -10.93 -11.46
N ILE A 95 -2.07 -10.19 -12.57
CA ILE A 95 -1.74 -10.74 -13.91
C ILE A 95 -0.24 -11.02 -14.01
N LYS A 96 0.58 -10.04 -13.61
CA LYS A 96 2.04 -10.16 -13.59
C LYS A 96 2.56 -9.70 -12.23
N LYS A 97 3.19 -10.62 -11.51
CA LYS A 97 3.81 -10.33 -10.22
C LYS A 97 4.83 -9.21 -10.35
N GLN A 98 4.72 -8.20 -9.51
CA GLN A 98 5.73 -7.15 -9.35
C GLN A 98 6.72 -7.52 -8.23
N VAL A 99 7.96 -7.05 -8.35
CA VAL A 99 9.03 -7.30 -7.39
C VAL A 99 9.43 -6.01 -6.67
N ASN A 100 9.81 -6.11 -5.39
CA ASN A 100 10.28 -4.99 -4.57
C ASN A 100 9.31 -3.79 -4.56
N VAL A 101 8.02 -4.09 -4.42
CA VAL A 101 6.95 -3.09 -4.33
C VAL A 101 6.52 -2.90 -2.88
N ILE A 102 6.28 -1.64 -2.51
CA ILE A 102 5.66 -1.26 -1.24
C ILE A 102 4.31 -0.66 -1.58
N ILE A 103 3.25 -1.15 -0.95
CA ILE A 103 1.89 -0.70 -1.21
C ILE A 103 1.36 -0.07 0.08
N VAL A 104 0.88 1.16 0.00
CA VAL A 104 0.33 1.90 1.13
C VAL A 104 -1.06 2.39 0.75
N PHE A 105 -2.06 1.99 1.54
CA PHE A 105 -3.42 2.49 1.46
C PHE A 105 -3.66 3.54 2.53
N HIS A 106 -4.39 4.60 2.21
CA HIS A 106 -4.85 5.56 3.20
C HIS A 106 -6.22 6.10 2.85
N CYS A 107 -6.92 6.67 3.83
CA CYS A 107 -8.05 7.55 3.56
C CYS A 107 -7.89 8.83 4.37
N GLU A 108 -8.96 9.49 4.78
CA GLU A 108 -8.86 10.69 5.62
C GLU A 108 -8.24 10.40 6.99
N TYR A 109 -8.79 9.43 7.71
CA TYR A 109 -8.33 8.97 9.03
C TYR A 109 -7.72 7.55 9.02
N SER A 110 -7.77 6.86 7.87
CA SER A 110 -7.37 5.44 7.71
C SER A 110 -8.03 4.43 8.66
N GLN A 111 -9.28 4.68 9.08
CA GLN A 111 -10.01 3.80 9.99
C GLN A 111 -10.98 2.83 9.30
N ASN A 112 -11.52 3.20 8.13
CA ASN A 112 -12.53 2.42 7.41
C ASN A 112 -12.11 2.12 5.96
N ARG A 113 -12.14 3.14 5.08
CA ARG A 113 -11.88 2.99 3.63
C ARG A 113 -10.49 2.39 3.34
N GLY A 114 -9.43 2.90 3.97
CA GLY A 114 -8.07 2.39 3.81
C GLY A 114 -7.91 0.92 4.25
N PRO A 115 -8.27 0.56 5.49
CA PRO A 115 -8.26 -0.83 5.96
C PRO A 115 -9.09 -1.80 5.10
N ASN A 116 -10.27 -1.37 4.62
CA ASN A 116 -11.09 -2.20 3.73
C ASN A 116 -10.38 -2.49 2.40
N GLN A 117 -9.70 -1.50 1.81
CA GLN A 117 -8.93 -1.70 0.59
C GLN A 117 -7.69 -2.57 0.81
N TRP A 118 -7.02 -2.42 1.96
CA TRP A 118 -5.94 -3.32 2.37
C TRP A 118 -6.44 -4.78 2.48
N LEU A 119 -7.61 -4.98 3.09
CA LEU A 119 -8.20 -6.31 3.26
C LEU A 119 -8.55 -6.93 1.92
N LEU A 120 -9.21 -6.17 1.03
CA LEU A 120 -9.51 -6.58 -0.33
C LEU A 120 -8.24 -7.01 -1.07
N PHE A 121 -7.18 -6.20 -1.01
CA PHE A 121 -5.91 -6.51 -1.65
C PHE A 121 -5.29 -7.81 -1.11
N ARG A 122 -5.31 -8.00 0.22
CA ARG A 122 -4.77 -9.20 0.84
C ARG A 122 -5.60 -10.45 0.51
N GLN A 123 -6.91 -10.32 0.37
CA GLN A 123 -7.77 -11.41 -0.10
C GLN A 123 -7.41 -11.83 -1.53
N LEU A 124 -7.20 -10.87 -2.44
CA LEU A 124 -6.75 -11.16 -3.81
C LEU A 124 -5.40 -11.88 -3.84
N ASP A 125 -4.44 -11.45 -3.01
CA ASP A 125 -3.12 -12.09 -2.92
C ASP A 125 -3.22 -13.54 -2.40
N ARG A 126 -4.09 -13.77 -1.40
CA ARG A 126 -4.33 -15.11 -0.87
C ARG A 126 -5.09 -16.01 -1.84
N GLU A 127 -6.03 -15.47 -2.60
CA GLU A 127 -6.75 -16.21 -3.63
C GLU A 127 -5.81 -16.67 -4.74
N LYS A 128 -4.89 -15.80 -5.19
CA LYS A 128 -3.88 -16.17 -6.19
C LYS A 128 -2.86 -17.18 -5.68
N ASN A 129 -2.57 -17.18 -4.38
CA ASN A 129 -1.63 -18.10 -3.75
C ASN A 129 -2.29 -19.27 -3.01
N LYS A 130 -3.56 -19.58 -3.32
CA LYS A 130 -4.36 -20.58 -2.60
C LYS A 130 -3.68 -21.95 -2.57
N ASP A 131 -3.12 -22.38 -3.69
CA ASP A 131 -2.46 -23.69 -3.84
C ASP A 131 -1.08 -23.76 -3.17
N GLN A 132 -0.49 -22.60 -2.84
CA GLN A 132 0.85 -22.47 -2.27
C GLN A 132 0.83 -21.91 -0.84
N TYR A 133 -0.29 -22.04 -0.13
CA TYR A 133 -0.42 -21.57 1.25
C TYR A 133 0.75 -22.11 2.13
N PRO A 134 1.43 -21.26 2.94
CA PRO A 134 1.08 -19.89 3.34
C PRO A 134 1.76 -18.77 2.52
N LEU A 135 2.21 -19.01 1.29
CA LEU A 135 2.89 -18.01 0.45
C LEU A 135 2.00 -16.77 0.22
N ILE A 136 2.65 -15.60 0.15
CA ILE A 136 2.07 -14.31 -0.27
C ILE A 136 3.01 -13.66 -1.28
N TRP A 137 2.48 -13.01 -2.32
CA TRP A 137 3.33 -12.28 -3.26
C TRP A 137 3.75 -10.93 -2.71
N TYR A 138 2.89 -10.28 -1.94
CA TYR A 138 3.06 -8.90 -1.49
C TYR A 138 3.04 -8.81 0.04
N PRO A 139 4.19 -9.07 0.70
CA PRO A 139 4.31 -8.93 2.15
C PRO A 139 4.23 -7.46 2.61
N ASP A 140 4.79 -6.54 1.82
CA ASP A 140 4.95 -5.11 2.14
C ASP A 140 3.73 -4.27 1.73
N VAL A 141 2.57 -4.62 2.30
CA VAL A 141 1.31 -3.89 2.12
C VAL A 141 0.89 -3.30 3.47
N PHE A 142 0.65 -1.98 3.50
CA PHE A 142 0.44 -1.21 4.72
C PHE A 142 -0.79 -0.30 4.63
N VAL A 143 -1.30 0.10 5.79
CA VAL A 143 -2.25 1.19 5.97
C VAL A 143 -1.54 2.36 6.66
N LEU A 144 -1.68 3.58 6.14
CA LEU A 144 -1.07 4.77 6.75
C LEU A 144 -1.74 5.12 8.08
N ASN A 145 -0.97 5.12 9.18
CA ASN A 145 -1.49 5.47 10.50
C ASN A 145 -1.95 6.93 10.55
N GLY A 146 -3.16 7.18 11.07
CA GLY A 146 -3.79 8.50 11.15
C GLY A 146 -4.27 9.10 9.82
N GLY A 147 -4.04 8.41 8.69
CA GLY A 147 -4.49 8.80 7.36
C GLY A 147 -3.94 10.13 6.85
N TYR A 148 -4.61 10.65 5.82
CA TYR A 148 -4.24 11.90 5.17
C TYR A 148 -4.23 13.07 6.15
N ARG A 149 -5.20 13.14 7.07
CA ARG A 149 -5.32 14.23 8.04
C ARG A 149 -4.07 14.35 8.90
N TYR A 150 -3.61 13.24 9.47
CA TYR A 150 -2.44 13.25 10.34
C TYR A 150 -1.15 13.48 9.55
N PHE A 151 -1.03 12.87 8.37
CA PHE A 151 0.11 13.11 7.48
C PHE A 151 0.20 14.57 7.04
N TYR A 152 -0.93 15.18 6.64
CA TYR A 152 -1.01 16.59 6.25
C TYR A 152 -0.61 17.53 7.40
N HIS A 153 -0.99 17.21 8.63
CA HIS A 153 -0.60 18.00 9.80
C HIS A 153 0.92 17.97 10.05
N LEU A 154 1.56 16.83 9.82
CA LEU A 154 3.01 16.65 10.04
C LEU A 154 3.88 17.16 8.88
N PHE A 155 3.44 16.92 7.63
CA PHE A 155 4.21 17.20 6.41
C PHE A 155 3.35 17.94 5.37
N PRO A 156 2.83 19.14 5.67
CA PRO A 156 1.98 19.89 4.75
C PRO A 156 2.68 20.23 3.43
N GLU A 157 4.01 20.35 3.43
CA GLU A 157 4.84 20.58 2.23
C GLU A 157 4.81 19.42 1.23
N CYS A 158 4.45 18.22 1.69
CA CYS A 158 4.30 17.04 0.84
C CYS A 158 2.87 16.91 0.27
N CYS A 159 2.01 17.90 0.47
CA CYS A 159 0.58 17.81 0.21
C CYS A 159 0.03 19.01 -0.59
N GLY A 160 -1.07 18.79 -1.32
CA GLY A 160 -1.69 19.79 -2.20
C GLY A 160 -2.78 20.68 -1.57
N GLY A 161 -3.17 20.44 -0.31
CA GLY A 161 -4.34 21.04 0.33
C GLY A 161 -5.10 20.01 1.17
N TYR A 162 -6.19 20.40 1.84
CA TYR A 162 -7.00 19.44 2.60
C TYR A 162 -8.48 19.82 2.54
N ILE A 163 -9.26 19.00 1.85
CA ILE A 163 -10.72 19.03 1.86
C ILE A 163 -11.20 17.82 2.64
N ARG A 164 -12.07 18.06 3.63
CA ARG A 164 -12.66 17.01 4.46
C ARG A 164 -13.86 16.40 3.78
N MET A 165 -14.25 15.20 4.23
CA MET A 165 -15.46 14.57 3.73
C MET A 165 -16.72 15.42 3.99
N GLU A 166 -16.78 16.16 5.10
CA GLU A 166 -17.93 17.00 5.45
C GLU A 166 -18.07 18.23 4.54
N ASP A 167 -16.97 18.65 3.89
CA ASP A 167 -16.93 19.81 3.00
C ASP A 167 -17.33 19.42 1.55
N ARG A 168 -18.09 18.32 1.38
CA ARG A 168 -18.57 17.84 0.08
C ARG A 168 -19.29 18.97 -0.68
N PRO A 169 -18.96 19.21 -1.96
CA PRO A 169 -19.72 20.14 -2.79
C PRO A 169 -21.18 19.70 -2.85
N PHE A 170 -22.11 20.61 -2.56
CA PHE A 170 -23.53 20.35 -2.76
C PHE A 170 -23.76 20.11 -4.26
N ASP A 171 -24.59 19.12 -4.61
CA ASP A 171 -24.99 18.88 -5.99
C ASP A 171 -25.44 20.20 -6.62
N THR A 172 -24.86 20.51 -7.79
CA THR A 172 -25.02 21.78 -8.50
C THR A 172 -26.45 21.95 -9.03
N SER A 173 -27.40 22.20 -8.13
CA SER A 173 -28.66 22.89 -8.41
C SER A 173 -28.73 24.24 -7.70
N ASP A 174 -27.89 24.47 -6.68
CA ASP A 174 -27.82 25.74 -5.96
C ASP A 174 -26.56 26.54 -6.32
N LYS A 175 -26.75 27.64 -7.07
CA LYS A 175 -25.69 28.58 -7.50
C LYS A 175 -25.26 29.56 -6.40
N SER A 176 -25.73 29.40 -5.17
CA SER A 176 -25.56 30.39 -4.10
C SER A 176 -24.18 30.40 -3.42
N LYS A 177 -23.34 29.37 -3.61
CA LYS A 177 -22.03 29.29 -2.94
C LYS A 177 -20.86 29.55 -3.89
N PRO A 178 -19.87 30.38 -3.49
CA PRO A 178 -18.71 30.65 -4.31
C PRO A 178 -17.87 29.38 -4.49
N PRO A 179 -17.25 29.16 -5.66
CA PRO A 179 -16.38 28.02 -5.89
C PRO A 179 -15.26 28.00 -4.86
N VAL A 180 -15.03 26.84 -4.25
CA VAL A 180 -13.92 26.62 -3.30
C VAL A 180 -12.62 26.94 -4.04
N LYS A 181 -11.91 27.97 -3.59
CA LYS A 181 -10.62 28.36 -4.18
C LYS A 181 -9.59 27.29 -3.85
N ILE A 182 -9.36 26.37 -4.78
CA ILE A 182 -8.25 25.42 -4.70
C ILE A 182 -6.97 26.24 -4.87
N SER A 183 -6.24 26.46 -3.78
CA SER A 183 -4.91 27.03 -3.85
C SER A 183 -3.98 25.98 -4.45
N CYS A 184 -3.85 25.99 -5.78
CA CYS A 184 -2.84 25.20 -6.47
C CYS A 184 -1.46 25.56 -5.88
N CYS A 185 -0.83 24.62 -5.20
CA CYS A 185 0.51 24.81 -4.67
C CYS A 185 1.46 25.12 -5.85
N ARG A 186 2.12 26.28 -5.78
CA ARG A 186 3.03 26.75 -6.82
C ARG A 186 4.20 25.78 -6.97
N ARG A 187 4.11 24.91 -7.98
CA ARG A 187 5.20 24.52 -8.88
C ARG A 187 6.48 24.04 -8.17
N LEU A 188 6.54 22.76 -7.82
CA LEU A 188 7.76 21.96 -7.99
C LEU A 188 7.57 21.07 -9.23
N ARG A 189 8.07 21.59 -10.36
CA ARG A 189 8.13 20.87 -11.64
C ARG A 189 8.98 19.60 -11.48
N LYS A 190 8.35 18.43 -11.44
CA LYS A 190 8.73 17.25 -12.23
C LYS A 190 7.45 16.49 -12.58
N LYS A 191 7.23 16.25 -13.88
CA LYS A 191 6.05 15.56 -14.41
C LYS A 191 5.91 14.18 -13.73
N PRO A 192 4.70 13.71 -13.42
CA PRO A 192 4.50 12.31 -13.06
C PRO A 192 4.91 11.45 -14.27
N ILE A 193 5.88 10.56 -14.06
CA ILE A 193 6.35 9.63 -15.09
C ILE A 193 5.35 8.47 -15.15
N PHE A 194 4.29 8.66 -15.93
CA PHE A 194 3.56 7.57 -16.57
C PHE A 194 3.86 7.63 -18.07
N GLU A 195 5.05 7.17 -18.45
CA GLU A 195 5.33 6.70 -19.81
C GLU A 195 5.94 5.30 -19.69
N CYS A 196 5.07 4.31 -19.54
CA CYS A 196 5.40 2.94 -19.92
C CYS A 196 5.10 2.81 -21.41
N SER A 197 6.13 2.83 -22.25
CA SER A 197 6.08 2.25 -23.60
C SER A 197 7.20 1.21 -23.73
N PRO A 198 6.96 0.05 -24.36
CA PRO A 198 7.92 -1.04 -24.41
C PRO A 198 9.04 -0.74 -25.42
N ILE A 199 10.29 -0.81 -24.98
CA ILE A 199 11.45 -0.90 -25.88
C ILE A 199 11.47 -2.31 -26.45
N ILE A 200 10.92 -2.51 -27.64
CA ILE A 200 11.33 -3.59 -28.53
C ILE A 200 12.62 -3.12 -29.20
N SER A 201 13.74 -3.64 -28.73
CA SER A 201 15.04 -3.52 -29.41
C SER A 201 15.07 -4.50 -30.59
N THR A 202 14.90 -4.00 -31.80
CA THR A 202 15.39 -4.72 -33.00
C THR A 202 16.64 -4.02 -33.53
N ARG A 203 17.79 -4.55 -33.12
CA ARG A 203 19.03 -4.41 -33.88
C ARG A 203 18.83 -5.09 -35.24
N ARG A 204 19.01 -4.36 -36.35
CA ARG A 204 19.49 -4.95 -37.61
C ARG A 204 20.51 -4.03 -38.27
N VAL A 205 21.77 -4.39 -38.05
CA VAL A 205 22.86 -4.55 -39.04
C VAL A 205 22.79 -3.63 -40.27
N LYS A 206 23.72 -2.67 -40.34
CA LYS A 206 24.22 -2.15 -41.62
C LYS A 206 25.37 -3.04 -42.08
N THR A 207 25.16 -3.80 -43.15
CA THR A 207 26.24 -4.35 -43.97
C THR A 207 26.60 -3.33 -45.05
N MET A 208 27.92 -3.13 -45.20
CA MET A 208 28.72 -2.53 -46.28
C MET A 208 28.07 -1.50 -47.21
#